data_AF-A0A0K6FMV5-F1
#
_entry.id   AF-A0A0K6FMV5-F1
#
_cell.length_a   1.000
_cell.length_b   1.000
_cell.length_c   1.000
_cell.angle_alpha   90.00
_cell.angle_beta   90.00
_cell.angle_gamma   90.00
#
_symmetry.space_group_name_H-M   'P 1'
#
loop_
_entity.id
_entity.type
_entity.pdbx_description
1 polymer ?
#
loop_
_entity_poly.entity_id
_entity_poly.type
_entity_poly.pdbx_seq_one_letter_code
_entity_poly.pdbx_strand_id
1 'polypeptide(L)'
;MSNSSSSSAPKQEAPPLGKYLASTEKKTRDKAIKSLATFLSDESQKSMSPSERAKLWKGLFYCFWMSDKPLVQQDLSSELANLVLVIPSLESAIGFVHGFWEAMVREWAGIDRYRINKYYMLIRRFVNATFRLLLKHDWEREACGAINGILQGAGGPLCPDDKTVPASLSYHLADIYLEELDKALDTNDNDCEIPLVTLLDPFIHLSARTSNKITFGRMQTALFTPLLDALVACATPSPDATDSQRRKRKRPSETYPNLIESVCKPKTQAESTAKPQDIARDVLKAVFDVAGHVDTKDTNRRKMYALWRDRTEEIEGAPERDEVN
;
A
#
# COMPACT_ATOMS: atom_id res chain seq x y z
N MET A 1 -11.22 48.73 36.93
CA MET A 1 -10.11 47.81 36.65
C MET A 1 -10.65 46.40 36.89
N SER A 2 -10.69 45.43 35.99
CA SER A 2 -10.61 45.35 34.53
C SER A 2 -11.26 43.99 34.24
N ASN A 3 -12.35 43.97 33.47
CA ASN A 3 -12.98 42.72 33.03
C ASN A 3 -12.04 42.04 32.03
N SER A 4 -11.44 40.91 32.41
CA SER A 4 -10.65 40.08 31.49
C SER A 4 -11.59 39.25 30.64
N SER A 5 -12.04 39.83 29.52
CA SER A 5 -12.66 39.08 28.44
C SER A 5 -11.58 38.20 27.78
N SER A 6 -11.55 36.92 28.13
CA SER A 6 -10.81 35.92 27.37
C SER A 6 -11.49 35.76 26.00
N SER A 7 -10.93 36.37 24.96
CA SER A 7 -11.36 36.13 23.59
C SER A 7 -10.98 34.69 23.21
N SER A 8 -11.96 33.80 23.19
CA SER A 8 -11.82 32.53 22.50
C SER A 8 -11.65 32.83 21.01
N ALA A 9 -10.48 32.53 20.45
CA ALA A 9 -10.24 32.59 19.02
C ALA A 9 -11.37 31.83 18.27
N PRO A 10 -11.85 32.34 17.13
CA PRO A 10 -12.95 31.71 16.41
C PRO A 10 -12.51 30.33 15.93
N LYS A 11 -13.30 29.31 16.28
CA LYS A 11 -13.20 27.97 15.70
C LYS A 11 -13.31 28.10 14.19
N GLN A 12 -12.24 27.86 13.44
CA GLN A 12 -12.35 27.67 12.00
C GLN A 12 -13.03 26.31 11.79
N GLU A 13 -14.36 26.32 11.69
CA GLU A 13 -15.06 25.19 11.10
C GLU A 13 -14.45 24.94 9.72
N ALA A 14 -14.15 23.67 9.43
CA ALA A 14 -13.73 23.27 8.09
C ALA A 14 -14.71 23.92 7.10
N PRO A 15 -14.23 24.64 6.07
CA PRO A 15 -15.13 25.33 5.15
C PRO A 15 -16.15 24.33 4.60
N PRO A 16 -17.32 24.74 4.07
CA PRO A 16 -18.30 23.82 3.49
C PRO A 16 -17.82 23.23 2.14
N LEU A 17 -16.60 22.70 2.13
CA LEU A 17 -15.82 22.15 1.04
C LEU A 17 -16.58 21.02 0.35
N GLY A 18 -17.36 20.22 1.09
CA GLY A 18 -18.13 19.12 0.51
C GLY A 18 -19.02 19.54 -0.67
N LYS A 19 -19.70 20.70 -0.57
CA LYS A 19 -20.54 21.22 -1.65
C LYS A 19 -19.71 21.72 -2.84
N TYR A 20 -18.58 22.37 -2.58
CA TYR A 20 -17.73 22.92 -3.64
C TYR A 20 -16.89 21.85 -4.36
N LEU A 21 -16.46 20.81 -3.64
CA LEU A 21 -15.76 19.65 -4.19
C LEU A 21 -16.66 18.84 -5.13
N ALA A 22 -17.97 18.75 -4.84
CA ALA A 22 -18.94 18.08 -5.69
C ALA A 22 -19.58 18.97 -6.77
N SER A 23 -19.09 20.21 -6.96
CA SER A 23 -19.60 21.14 -7.98
C SER A 23 -19.40 20.61 -9.40
N THR A 24 -20.35 20.85 -10.30
CA THR A 24 -20.20 20.55 -11.74
C THR A 24 -19.10 21.39 -12.41
N GLU A 25 -18.92 22.62 -11.93
CA GLU A 25 -17.92 23.54 -12.44
C GLU A 25 -16.50 23.18 -12.00
N LYS A 26 -15.62 22.86 -12.96
CA LYS A 26 -14.20 22.51 -12.70
C LYS A 26 -13.49 23.60 -11.90
N LYS A 27 -13.68 24.87 -12.27
CA LYS A 27 -13.01 26.00 -11.59
C LYS A 27 -13.38 26.08 -10.10
N THR A 28 -14.61 25.72 -9.75
CA THR A 28 -15.06 25.68 -8.35
C THR A 28 -14.38 24.54 -7.59
N ARG A 29 -14.28 23.36 -8.20
CA ARG A 29 -13.59 22.21 -7.60
C ARG A 29 -12.09 22.46 -7.41
N ASP A 30 -11.42 23.02 -8.43
CA ASP A 30 -9.99 23.36 -8.36
C ASP A 30 -9.70 24.33 -7.19
N LYS A 31 -10.55 25.35 -7.00
CA LYS A 31 -10.43 26.28 -5.86
C LYS A 31 -10.66 25.58 -4.53
N ALA A 32 -11.61 24.65 -4.47
CA ALA A 32 -11.91 23.89 -3.27
C ALA A 32 -10.75 22.94 -2.90
N ILE A 33 -10.11 22.29 -3.86
CA ILE A 33 -8.92 21.45 -3.62
C ILE A 33 -7.76 22.29 -3.10
N LYS A 34 -7.49 23.46 -3.71
CA LYS A 34 -6.46 24.38 -3.20
C LYS A 34 -6.74 24.85 -1.78
N SER A 35 -7.99 25.20 -1.49
CA SER A 35 -8.41 25.59 -0.13
C SER A 35 -8.26 24.44 0.85
N LEU A 36 -8.57 23.21 0.43
CA LEU A 36 -8.36 22.01 1.22
C LEU A 36 -6.87 21.77 1.49
N ALA A 37 -6.01 21.91 0.48
CA ALA A 37 -4.56 21.77 0.66
C ALA A 37 -4.03 22.75 1.71
N THR A 38 -4.45 24.02 1.64
CA THR A 38 -4.10 25.04 2.64
C THR A 38 -4.61 24.68 4.04
N PHE A 39 -5.85 24.22 4.14
CA PHE A 39 -6.44 23.77 5.41
C PHE A 39 -5.68 22.57 6.00
N LEU A 40 -5.33 21.59 5.18
CA LEU A 40 -4.64 20.37 5.62
C LEU A 40 -3.18 20.63 6.01
N SER A 41 -2.53 21.65 5.44
CA SER A 41 -1.15 22.04 5.75
C SER A 41 -1.00 22.88 7.02
N ASP A 42 -2.10 23.34 7.60
CA ASP A 42 -2.08 24.21 8.78
C ASP A 42 -1.92 23.38 10.07
N GLU A 43 -0.78 23.52 10.74
CA GLU A 43 -0.44 22.82 11.99
C GLU A 43 -1.38 23.15 13.15
N SER A 44 -2.08 24.29 13.11
CA SER A 44 -3.03 24.68 14.14
C SER A 44 -4.36 23.93 14.06
N GLN A 45 -4.60 23.22 12.95
CA GLN A 45 -5.81 22.45 12.76
C GLN A 45 -5.80 21.19 13.62
N LYS A 46 -6.95 20.92 14.24
CA LYS A 46 -7.16 19.69 15.01
C LYS A 46 -7.34 18.49 14.08
N SER A 47 -7.05 17.31 14.60
CA SER A 47 -7.37 16.05 13.91
C SER A 47 -8.88 15.99 13.62
N MET A 48 -9.22 15.68 12.37
CA MET A 48 -10.62 15.55 11.95
C MET A 48 -11.25 14.30 12.59
N SER A 49 -12.47 14.43 13.10
CA SER A 49 -13.24 13.28 13.59
C SER A 49 -13.58 12.30 12.43
N PRO A 50 -13.87 11.03 12.72
CA PRO A 50 -14.27 10.07 11.67
C PRO A 50 -15.44 10.57 10.81
N SER A 51 -16.42 11.25 11.41
CA SER A 51 -17.58 11.78 10.69
C SER A 51 -17.22 12.93 9.73
N GLU A 52 -16.27 13.78 10.10
CA GLU A 52 -15.79 14.87 9.26
C GLU A 52 -14.96 14.33 8.09
N ARG A 53 -14.08 13.35 8.37
CA ARG A 53 -13.33 12.64 7.33
C ARG A 53 -14.26 11.97 6.33
N ALA A 54 -15.30 11.29 6.78
CA ALA A 54 -16.28 10.65 5.90
C ALA A 54 -17.00 11.66 4.98
N LYS A 55 -17.38 12.84 5.52
CA LYS A 55 -17.99 13.93 4.73
C LYS A 55 -17.01 14.51 3.70
N LEU A 56 -15.77 14.76 4.11
CA LEU A 56 -14.71 15.26 3.24
C LEU A 56 -14.46 14.29 2.09
N TRP A 57 -14.29 13.01 2.40
CA TRP A 57 -14.02 11.97 1.41
C TRP A 57 -15.18 11.71 0.47
N LYS A 58 -16.42 11.87 0.93
CA LYS A 58 -17.58 11.90 0.02
C LYS A 58 -17.47 13.04 -1.00
N GLY A 59 -17.07 14.24 -0.56
CA GLY A 59 -16.81 15.37 -1.44
C GLY A 59 -15.69 15.10 -2.45
N LEU A 60 -14.56 14.56 -1.98
CA LEU A 60 -13.41 14.22 -2.83
C LEU A 60 -13.72 13.12 -3.85
N PHE A 61 -14.49 12.10 -3.43
CA PHE A 61 -14.94 11.03 -4.32
C PHE A 61 -15.71 11.58 -5.51
N TYR A 62 -16.69 12.45 -5.25
CA TYR A 62 -17.48 13.06 -6.33
C TYR A 62 -16.73 14.15 -7.09
N CYS A 63 -15.75 14.82 -6.47
CA CYS A 63 -14.83 15.69 -7.17
C CYS A 63 -14.09 14.95 -8.29
N PHE A 64 -13.57 13.77 -7.97
CA PHE A 64 -12.89 12.90 -8.94
C PHE A 64 -13.88 12.25 -9.91
N TRP A 65 -15.10 11.93 -9.46
CA TRP A 65 -16.19 11.43 -10.31
C TRP A 65 -16.48 12.35 -11.50
N MET A 66 -16.48 13.67 -11.27
CA MET A 66 -16.72 14.71 -12.29
C MET A 66 -15.50 15.03 -13.18
N SER A 67 -14.39 14.30 -13.03
CA SER A 67 -13.19 14.46 -13.87
C SER A 67 -13.22 13.49 -15.06
N ASP A 68 -13.50 14.00 -16.26
CA ASP A 68 -13.69 13.18 -17.46
C ASP A 68 -12.50 13.20 -18.44
N LYS A 69 -11.64 14.23 -18.37
CA LYS A 69 -10.51 14.37 -19.30
C LYS A 69 -9.30 13.56 -18.78
N PRO A 70 -8.67 12.69 -19.60
CA PRO A 70 -7.58 11.80 -19.14
C PRO A 70 -6.42 12.51 -18.43
N LEU A 71 -5.88 13.59 -19.00
CA LEU A 71 -4.79 14.35 -18.36
C LEU A 71 -5.23 14.97 -17.02
N VAL A 72 -6.45 15.50 -16.97
CA VAL A 72 -7.02 16.07 -15.74
C VAL A 72 -7.22 14.99 -14.68
N GLN A 73 -7.57 13.75 -15.07
CA GLN A 73 -7.67 12.63 -14.14
C GLN A 73 -6.29 12.27 -13.56
N GLN A 74 -5.24 12.24 -14.39
CA GLN A 74 -3.87 11.94 -13.96
C GLN A 74 -3.36 12.99 -12.97
N ASP A 75 -3.48 14.27 -13.33
CA ASP A 75 -3.06 15.39 -12.49
C ASP A 75 -3.83 15.38 -11.17
N LEU A 76 -5.16 15.31 -11.24
CA LEU A 76 -6.02 15.34 -10.05
C LEU A 76 -5.77 14.14 -9.15
N SER A 77 -5.58 12.94 -9.69
CA SER A 77 -5.29 11.75 -8.86
C SER A 77 -3.97 11.90 -8.09
N SER A 78 -2.98 12.55 -8.69
CA SER A 78 -1.69 12.80 -8.06
C SER A 78 -1.79 13.93 -7.04
N GLU A 79 -2.52 15.01 -7.35
CA GLU A 79 -2.80 16.12 -6.44
C GLU A 79 -3.52 15.64 -5.18
N LEU A 80 -4.59 14.85 -5.34
CA LEU A 80 -5.35 14.30 -4.21
C LEU A 80 -4.51 13.36 -3.33
N ALA A 81 -3.72 12.47 -3.94
CA ALA A 81 -2.86 11.55 -3.19
C ALA A 81 -1.76 12.29 -2.42
N ASN A 82 -1.14 13.30 -3.02
CA ASN A 82 -0.08 14.08 -2.40
C ASN A 82 -0.58 14.97 -1.24
N LEU A 83 -1.90 15.16 -1.06
CA LEU A 83 -2.44 15.82 0.13
C LEU A 83 -2.01 15.10 1.43
N VAL A 84 -1.80 13.78 1.38
CA VAL A 84 -1.29 13.01 2.52
C VAL A 84 0.07 13.53 3.00
N LEU A 85 0.92 14.00 2.07
CA LEU A 85 2.31 14.37 2.36
C LEU A 85 2.47 15.80 2.89
N VAL A 86 1.45 16.65 2.69
CA VAL A 86 1.45 18.05 3.17
C VAL A 86 0.82 18.19 4.55
N ILE A 87 0.15 17.15 5.07
CA ILE A 87 -0.40 17.14 6.43
C ILE A 87 0.78 17.04 7.42
N PRO A 88 0.95 17.99 8.36
CA PRO A 88 2.10 17.99 9.27
C PRO A 88 2.07 16.86 10.30
N SER A 89 0.88 16.56 10.85
CA SER A 89 0.68 15.52 11.85
C SER A 89 0.58 14.14 11.19
N LEU A 90 1.47 13.21 11.56
CA LEU A 90 1.44 11.83 11.08
C LEU A 90 0.12 11.12 11.41
N GLU A 91 -0.40 11.31 12.63
CA GLU A 91 -1.72 10.79 13.04
C GLU A 91 -2.84 11.30 12.12
N SER A 92 -2.82 12.60 11.79
CA SER A 92 -3.83 13.20 10.91
C SER A 92 -3.68 12.73 9.46
N ALA A 93 -2.44 12.52 8.98
CA ALA A 93 -2.16 11.97 7.66
C ALA A 93 -2.66 10.52 7.55
N ILE A 94 -2.38 9.69 8.56
CA ILE A 94 -2.91 8.32 8.66
C ILE A 94 -4.44 8.34 8.72
N GLY A 95 -5.04 9.25 9.49
CA GLY A 95 -6.48 9.45 9.52
C GLY A 95 -7.06 9.83 8.15
N PHE A 96 -6.36 10.64 7.37
CA PHE A 96 -6.76 10.98 6.00
C PHE A 96 -6.70 9.76 5.07
N VAL A 97 -5.66 8.92 5.17
CA VAL A 97 -5.56 7.63 4.45
C VAL A 97 -6.67 6.65 4.88
N HIS A 98 -7.02 6.62 6.17
CA HIS A 98 -8.13 5.81 6.66
C HIS A 98 -9.45 6.19 5.98
N GLY A 99 -9.78 7.49 5.97
CA GLY A 99 -11.00 7.96 5.32
C GLY A 99 -11.03 7.70 3.80
N PHE A 100 -9.86 7.68 3.13
CA PHE A 100 -9.76 7.31 1.72
C PHE A 100 -10.23 5.87 1.51
N TRP A 101 -9.70 4.92 2.29
CA TRP A 101 -10.03 3.52 2.14
C TRP A 101 -11.49 3.22 2.49
N GLU A 102 -12.02 3.80 3.57
CA GLU A 102 -13.44 3.69 3.91
C GLU A 102 -14.35 4.20 2.77
N ALA A 103 -13.96 5.31 2.12
CA ALA A 103 -14.70 5.85 0.99
C ALA A 103 -14.58 4.99 -0.27
N MET A 104 -13.38 4.47 -0.56
CA MET A 104 -13.20 3.54 -1.68
C MET A 104 -14.08 2.30 -1.49
N VAL A 105 -14.00 1.63 -0.35
CA VAL A 105 -14.79 0.43 -0.05
C VAL A 105 -16.29 0.70 -0.16
N ARG A 106 -16.77 1.77 0.48
CA ARG A 106 -18.20 2.12 0.52
C ARG A 106 -18.78 2.39 -0.87
N GLU A 107 -18.06 3.12 -1.72
CA GLU A 107 -18.60 3.59 -3.01
C GLU A 107 -18.23 2.67 -4.19
N TRP A 108 -17.31 1.71 -4.01
CA TRP A 108 -16.71 0.92 -5.10
C TRP A 108 -17.75 0.23 -5.99
N ALA A 109 -18.75 -0.40 -5.38
CA ALA A 109 -19.80 -1.12 -6.10
C ALA A 109 -20.68 -0.20 -6.96
N GLY A 110 -20.72 1.10 -6.66
CA GLY A 110 -21.45 2.11 -7.42
C GLY A 110 -20.69 2.68 -8.63
N ILE A 111 -19.41 2.33 -8.80
CA ILE A 111 -18.58 2.83 -9.91
C ILE A 111 -18.91 2.04 -11.18
N ASP A 112 -19.36 2.74 -12.21
CA ASP A 112 -19.64 2.12 -13.50
C ASP A 112 -18.36 1.82 -14.30
N ARG A 113 -18.51 0.96 -15.32
CA ARG A 113 -17.39 0.48 -16.15
C ARG A 113 -16.58 1.57 -16.85
N TYR A 114 -17.16 2.74 -17.13
CA TYR A 114 -16.46 3.83 -17.82
C TYR A 114 -15.59 4.65 -16.87
N ARG A 115 -15.88 4.60 -15.55
CA ARG A 115 -15.17 5.35 -14.52
C ARG A 115 -14.16 4.50 -13.76
N ILE A 116 -14.29 3.17 -13.76
CA ILE A 116 -13.46 2.30 -12.91
C ILE A 116 -11.95 2.49 -13.11
N ASN A 117 -11.49 2.71 -14.35
CA ASN A 117 -10.07 2.85 -14.65
C ASN A 117 -9.41 4.06 -13.97
N LYS A 118 -10.10 5.19 -13.88
CA LYS A 118 -9.53 6.36 -13.17
C LYS A 118 -9.46 6.11 -11.66
N TYR A 119 -10.38 5.35 -11.09
CA TYR A 119 -10.33 4.99 -9.66
C TYR A 119 -9.24 3.97 -9.35
N TYR A 120 -8.97 3.03 -10.26
CA TYR A 120 -7.76 2.19 -10.16
C TYR A 120 -6.47 3.02 -10.15
N MET A 121 -6.40 4.05 -11.00
CA MET A 121 -5.28 4.99 -11.00
C MET A 121 -5.21 5.80 -9.69
N LEU A 122 -6.35 6.27 -9.18
CA LEU A 122 -6.41 6.98 -7.90
C LEU A 122 -5.86 6.12 -6.76
N ILE A 123 -6.30 4.86 -6.64
CA ILE A 123 -5.77 3.91 -5.67
C ILE A 123 -4.26 3.77 -5.83
N ARG A 124 -3.76 3.63 -7.06
CA ARG A 124 -2.32 3.52 -7.32
C ARG A 124 -1.53 4.72 -6.80
N ARG A 125 -2.03 5.94 -7.01
CA ARG A 125 -1.41 7.17 -6.47
C ARG A 125 -1.46 7.21 -4.95
N PHE A 126 -2.57 6.80 -4.33
CA PHE A 126 -2.70 6.76 -2.87
C PHE A 126 -1.79 5.73 -2.20
N VAL A 127 -1.64 4.54 -2.79
CA VAL A 127 -0.70 3.53 -2.29
C VAL A 127 0.73 4.08 -2.30
N ASN A 128 1.19 4.66 -3.41
CA ASN A 128 2.51 5.26 -3.49
C ASN A 128 2.70 6.44 -2.52
N ALA A 129 1.72 7.35 -2.42
CA ALA A 129 1.78 8.46 -1.46
C ALA A 129 1.82 7.97 -0.01
N THR A 130 1.14 6.87 0.32
CA THR A 130 1.19 6.25 1.65
C THR A 130 2.58 5.69 1.95
N PHE A 131 3.23 5.02 0.98
CA PHE A 131 4.62 4.58 1.16
C PHE A 131 5.57 5.75 1.34
N ARG A 132 5.41 6.83 0.56
CA ARG A 132 6.22 8.04 0.71
C ARG A 132 6.00 8.72 2.06
N LEU A 133 4.78 8.66 2.60
CA LEU A 133 4.50 9.12 3.97
C LEU A 133 5.27 8.28 4.98
N LEU A 134 5.15 6.96 4.92
CA LEU A 134 5.84 6.05 5.84
C LEU A 134 7.36 6.21 5.75
N LEU A 135 7.90 6.32 4.53
CA LEU A 135 9.32 6.55 4.29
C LEU A 135 9.80 7.88 4.88
N LYS A 136 9.03 8.98 4.73
CA LYS A 136 9.32 10.29 5.34
C LYS A 136 9.41 10.22 6.88
N HIS A 137 8.75 9.24 7.49
CA HIS A 137 8.73 8.99 8.92
C HIS A 137 9.51 7.71 9.28
N ASP A 138 10.54 7.38 8.50
CA ASP A 138 11.49 6.28 8.77
C ASP A 138 10.82 4.93 9.07
N TRP A 139 9.72 4.65 8.39
CA TRP A 139 8.95 3.42 8.55
C TRP A 139 8.57 3.13 10.01
N GLU A 140 8.23 4.17 10.78
CA GLU A 140 7.84 4.05 12.18
C GLU A 140 6.85 2.89 12.40
N ARG A 141 7.21 1.97 13.31
CA ARG A 141 6.48 0.72 13.52
C ARG A 141 5.00 0.94 13.82
N GLU A 142 4.68 1.95 14.64
CA GLU A 142 3.31 2.31 14.99
C GLU A 142 2.53 2.80 13.77
N ALA A 143 3.16 3.60 12.91
CA ALA A 143 2.55 4.08 11.67
C ALA A 143 2.31 2.95 10.66
N CYS A 144 3.29 2.06 10.45
CA CYS A 144 3.11 0.86 9.63
C CYS A 144 1.98 -0.03 10.17
N GLY A 145 1.93 -0.25 11.48
CA GLY A 145 0.87 -0.99 12.15
C GLY A 145 -0.51 -0.35 11.97
N ALA A 146 -0.60 0.98 12.08
CA ALA A 146 -1.84 1.71 11.86
C ALA A 146 -2.34 1.60 10.41
N ILE A 147 -1.46 1.75 9.42
CA ILE A 147 -1.80 1.55 8.00
C ILE A 147 -2.26 0.10 7.74
N ASN A 148 -1.58 -0.89 8.30
CA ASN A 148 -1.99 -2.28 8.21
C ASN A 148 -3.37 -2.52 8.84
N GLY A 149 -3.61 -1.92 10.01
CA GLY A 149 -4.91 -1.94 10.68
C GLY A 149 -6.02 -1.34 9.82
N ILE A 150 -5.74 -0.26 9.08
CA ILE A 150 -6.68 0.34 8.12
C ILE A 150 -6.96 -0.61 6.95
N LEU A 151 -5.93 -1.28 6.42
CA LEU A 151 -6.09 -2.17 5.27
C LEU A 151 -6.89 -3.44 5.62
N GLN A 152 -6.64 -4.02 6.80
CA GLN A 152 -7.24 -5.29 7.26
C GLN A 152 -8.55 -5.10 8.06
N GLY A 153 -8.73 -3.93 8.67
CA GLY A 153 -9.86 -3.63 9.55
C GLY A 153 -11.18 -3.49 8.82
N ALA A 154 -12.25 -3.26 9.59
CA ALA A 154 -13.58 -3.01 9.03
C ALA A 154 -13.55 -1.76 8.14
N GLY A 155 -14.14 -1.84 6.94
CA GLY A 155 -14.05 -0.78 5.94
C GLY A 155 -12.72 -0.71 5.18
N GLY A 156 -11.78 -1.62 5.46
CA GLY A 156 -10.52 -1.79 4.75
C GLY A 156 -10.65 -2.67 3.49
N PRO A 157 -9.85 -2.42 2.44
CA PRO A 157 -9.92 -3.16 1.17
C PRO A 157 -9.44 -4.62 1.24
N LEU A 158 -8.75 -5.00 2.33
CA LEU A 158 -8.20 -6.34 2.55
C LEU A 158 -8.87 -7.05 3.74
N CYS A 159 -10.03 -6.57 4.20
CA CYS A 159 -10.76 -7.19 5.29
C CYS A 159 -11.26 -8.60 4.88
N PRO A 160 -10.83 -9.69 5.55
CA PRO A 160 -11.21 -11.04 5.17
C PRO A 160 -12.64 -11.43 5.58
N ASP A 161 -13.19 -10.75 6.59
CA ASP A 161 -14.49 -11.08 7.19
C ASP A 161 -15.64 -10.30 6.56
N ASP A 162 -15.35 -9.14 5.98
CA ASP A 162 -16.36 -8.28 5.38
C ASP A 162 -16.64 -8.68 3.93
N LYS A 163 -17.74 -9.40 3.72
CA LYS A 163 -18.21 -9.83 2.39
C LYS A 163 -18.69 -8.68 1.52
N THR A 164 -18.90 -7.49 2.07
CA THR A 164 -19.32 -6.31 1.30
C THR A 164 -18.15 -5.68 0.55
N VAL A 165 -16.92 -5.92 0.99
CA VAL A 165 -15.70 -5.46 0.33
C VAL A 165 -15.54 -6.17 -1.01
N PRO A 166 -15.58 -5.45 -2.16
CA PRO A 166 -15.45 -6.09 -3.45
C PRO A 166 -14.04 -6.65 -3.66
N ALA A 167 -13.95 -7.94 -4.04
CA ALA A 167 -12.67 -8.62 -4.19
C ALA A 167 -11.72 -7.96 -5.23
N SER A 168 -12.27 -7.20 -6.19
CA SER A 168 -11.46 -6.45 -7.17
C SER A 168 -10.53 -5.42 -6.53
N LEU A 169 -10.86 -4.88 -5.36
CA LEU A 169 -9.95 -4.01 -4.60
C LEU A 169 -8.71 -4.78 -4.14
N SER A 170 -8.90 -5.97 -3.54
CA SER A 170 -7.79 -6.82 -3.11
C SER A 170 -6.91 -7.26 -4.28
N TYR A 171 -7.51 -7.57 -5.43
CA TYR A 171 -6.77 -7.97 -6.63
C TYR A 171 -5.89 -6.85 -7.14
N HIS A 172 -6.48 -5.66 -7.31
CA HIS A 172 -5.74 -4.49 -7.78
C HIS A 172 -4.64 -4.08 -6.80
N LEU A 173 -4.90 -4.15 -5.49
CA LEU A 173 -3.87 -3.89 -4.49
C LEU A 173 -2.69 -4.84 -4.66
N ALA A 174 -2.91 -6.16 -4.74
CA ALA A 174 -1.83 -7.11 -4.95
C ALA A 174 -1.06 -6.87 -6.27
N ASP A 175 -1.74 -6.44 -7.32
CA ASP A 175 -1.12 -6.17 -8.62
C ASP A 175 -0.15 -4.99 -8.60
N ILE A 176 -0.42 -3.99 -7.77
CA ILE A 176 0.32 -2.73 -7.79
C ILE A 176 1.26 -2.55 -6.60
N TYR A 177 1.07 -3.29 -5.51
CA TYR A 177 1.70 -3.00 -4.21
C TYR A 177 3.23 -2.95 -4.32
N LEU A 178 3.85 -3.97 -4.91
CA LEU A 178 5.30 -4.04 -5.07
C LEU A 178 5.82 -2.99 -6.07
N GLU A 179 5.09 -2.74 -7.15
CA GLU A 179 5.46 -1.71 -8.14
C GLU A 179 5.46 -0.31 -7.53
N GLU A 180 4.47 0.01 -6.70
CA GLU A 180 4.37 1.33 -6.07
C GLU A 180 5.30 1.49 -4.87
N LEU A 181 5.63 0.39 -4.18
CA LEU A 181 6.67 0.37 -3.15
C LEU A 181 8.04 0.63 -3.78
N ASP A 182 8.41 -0.12 -4.82
CA ASP A 182 9.68 0.07 -5.55
C ASP A 182 9.84 1.51 -6.07
N LYS A 183 8.78 2.10 -6.63
CA LYS A 183 8.79 3.51 -7.07
C LYS A 183 8.92 4.51 -5.92
N ALA A 184 8.38 4.20 -4.74
CA ALA A 184 8.51 5.09 -3.59
C ALA A 184 9.96 5.11 -3.05
N LEU A 185 10.72 4.04 -3.32
CA LEU A 185 12.11 3.86 -2.91
C LEU A 185 13.12 4.41 -3.90
N ASP A 186 12.69 4.81 -5.11
CA ASP A 186 13.49 5.48 -6.14
C ASP A 186 13.83 6.92 -5.72
N THR A 187 14.54 7.06 -4.59
CA THR A 187 15.02 8.33 -4.06
C THR A 187 16.47 8.15 -3.60
N ASN A 188 17.32 9.11 -3.98
CA ASN A 188 18.78 9.03 -3.86
C ASN A 188 19.33 9.00 -2.40
N ASP A 189 18.48 9.03 -1.38
CA ASP A 189 18.86 9.38 0.00
C ASP A 189 18.10 8.56 1.06
N ASN A 190 17.93 7.25 0.82
CA ASN A 190 17.24 6.35 1.76
C ASN A 190 18.23 5.44 2.49
N ASP A 191 18.61 5.82 3.69
CA ASP A 191 19.39 4.99 4.64
C ASP A 191 18.50 4.17 5.59
N CYS A 192 17.18 4.16 5.38
CA CYS A 192 16.23 3.53 6.29
C CYS A 192 15.94 2.06 5.94
N GLU A 193 15.89 1.20 6.97
CA GLU A 193 15.54 -0.23 6.84
C GLU A 193 14.05 -0.39 6.56
N ILE A 194 13.70 -1.06 5.47
CA ILE A 194 12.30 -1.30 5.10
C ILE A 194 11.75 -2.48 5.91
N PRO A 195 10.65 -2.31 6.66
CA PRO A 195 10.02 -3.41 7.38
C PRO A 195 9.12 -4.25 6.45
N LEU A 196 9.72 -4.91 5.45
CA LEU A 196 9.01 -5.60 4.37
C LEU A 196 7.98 -6.61 4.87
N VAL A 197 8.35 -7.45 5.85
CA VAL A 197 7.43 -8.42 6.46
C VAL A 197 6.22 -7.74 7.09
N THR A 198 6.44 -6.61 7.76
CA THR A 198 5.34 -5.83 8.35
C THR A 198 4.43 -5.28 7.26
N LEU A 199 4.98 -4.75 6.17
CA LEU A 199 4.16 -4.22 5.07
C LEU A 199 3.32 -5.30 4.36
N LEU A 200 3.81 -6.54 4.30
CA LEU A 200 3.12 -7.66 3.68
C LEU A 200 2.05 -8.30 4.57
N ASP A 201 2.05 -8.00 5.86
CA ASP A 201 1.17 -8.58 6.86
C ASP A 201 -0.33 -8.61 6.45
N PRO A 202 -0.91 -7.52 5.89
CA PRO A 202 -2.30 -7.54 5.42
C PRO A 202 -2.61 -8.60 4.36
N PHE A 203 -1.65 -8.85 3.46
CA PHE A 203 -1.84 -9.80 2.37
C PHE A 203 -1.66 -11.24 2.85
N ILE A 204 -0.78 -11.46 3.83
CA ILE A 204 -0.58 -12.77 4.47
C ILE A 204 -1.86 -13.15 5.23
N HIS A 205 -2.39 -12.25 6.07
CA HIS A 205 -3.63 -12.46 6.82
C HIS A 205 -4.85 -12.65 5.91
N LEU A 206 -4.99 -11.85 4.85
CA LEU A 206 -6.05 -12.04 3.86
C LEU A 206 -5.95 -13.43 3.19
N SER A 207 -4.74 -13.87 2.83
CA SER A 207 -4.52 -15.18 2.21
C SER A 207 -4.88 -16.33 3.16
N ALA A 208 -4.56 -16.20 4.45
CA ALA A 208 -4.91 -17.19 5.45
C ALA A 208 -6.44 -17.34 5.61
N ARG A 209 -7.16 -16.22 5.63
CA ARG A 209 -8.57 -16.19 6.07
C ARG A 209 -9.59 -16.13 4.94
N THR A 210 -9.21 -15.76 3.71
CA THR A 210 -10.15 -15.64 2.59
C THR A 210 -10.79 -16.98 2.18
N SER A 211 -12.10 -17.00 1.91
CA SER A 211 -12.76 -18.16 1.28
C SER A 211 -12.72 -18.13 -0.25
N ASN A 212 -12.33 -16.99 -0.84
CA ASN A 212 -12.33 -16.84 -2.28
C ASN A 212 -11.03 -17.40 -2.87
N LYS A 213 -11.15 -18.50 -3.61
CA LYS A 213 -10.01 -19.17 -4.27
C LYS A 213 -9.28 -18.24 -5.25
N ILE A 214 -10.00 -17.32 -5.89
CA ILE A 214 -9.42 -16.34 -6.83
C ILE A 214 -8.61 -15.31 -6.05
N THR A 215 -9.11 -14.80 -4.92
CA THR A 215 -8.35 -13.90 -4.05
C THR A 215 -7.04 -14.54 -3.62
N PHE A 216 -7.11 -15.76 -3.07
CA PHE A 216 -5.91 -16.49 -2.67
C PHE A 216 -4.93 -16.65 -3.84
N GLY A 217 -5.43 -17.13 -5.00
CA GLY A 217 -4.60 -17.31 -6.20
C GLY A 217 -3.96 -16.01 -6.67
N ARG A 218 -4.69 -14.88 -6.60
CA ARG A 218 -4.15 -13.58 -6.99
C ARG A 218 -3.02 -13.14 -6.07
N MET A 219 -3.17 -13.28 -4.74
CA MET A 219 -2.10 -12.96 -3.79
C MET A 219 -0.82 -13.75 -4.10
N GLN A 220 -0.97 -15.04 -4.43
CA GLN A 220 0.16 -15.87 -4.84
C GLN A 220 0.80 -15.36 -6.13
N THR A 221 0.02 -15.21 -7.20
CA THR A 221 0.55 -14.90 -8.55
C THR A 221 1.04 -13.47 -8.74
N ALA A 222 0.48 -12.50 -8.00
CA ALA A 222 0.75 -11.08 -8.21
C ALA A 222 1.65 -10.47 -7.13
N LEU A 223 1.68 -11.05 -5.92
CA LEU A 223 2.44 -10.52 -4.78
C LEU A 223 3.56 -11.47 -4.34
N PHE A 224 3.21 -12.65 -3.82
CA PHE A 224 4.21 -13.52 -3.18
C PHE A 224 5.21 -14.13 -4.16
N THR A 225 4.74 -14.73 -5.26
CA THR A 225 5.62 -15.35 -6.26
C THR A 225 6.58 -14.33 -6.88
N PRO A 226 6.12 -13.18 -7.42
CA PRO A 226 7.04 -12.19 -7.99
C PRO A 226 8.06 -11.63 -6.99
N LEU A 227 7.67 -11.42 -5.73
CA LEU A 227 8.57 -10.96 -4.68
C LEU A 227 9.65 -12.00 -4.36
N LEU A 228 9.24 -13.24 -4.11
CA LEU A 228 10.15 -14.33 -3.77
C LEU A 228 11.10 -14.64 -4.94
N ASP A 229 10.58 -14.66 -6.18
CA ASP A 229 11.40 -14.84 -7.38
C ASP A 229 12.46 -13.72 -7.49
N ALA A 230 12.09 -12.46 -7.22
CA ALA A 230 13.02 -11.34 -7.26
C ALA A 230 14.11 -11.46 -6.17
N LEU A 231 13.75 -11.86 -4.95
CA LEU A 231 14.70 -12.05 -3.85
C LEU A 231 15.65 -13.23 -4.10
N VAL A 232 15.17 -14.32 -4.69
CA VAL A 232 15.99 -15.52 -4.96
C VAL A 232 16.90 -15.32 -6.18
N ALA A 233 16.42 -14.66 -7.24
CA ALA A 233 17.19 -14.44 -8.48
C ALA A 233 18.47 -13.62 -8.27
N CYS A 234 18.54 -12.80 -7.23
CA CYS A 234 19.76 -12.03 -6.88
C CYS A 234 20.91 -12.91 -6.37
N ALA A 235 20.67 -14.17 -6.02
CA ALA A 235 21.69 -15.08 -5.50
C ALA A 235 22.45 -15.87 -6.58
N THR A 236 21.96 -15.90 -7.83
CA THR A 236 22.61 -16.63 -8.92
C THR A 236 23.41 -15.68 -9.82
N PRO A 237 24.75 -15.60 -9.70
CA PRO A 237 25.57 -14.99 -10.73
C PRO A 237 25.51 -15.88 -11.98
N SER A 238 24.85 -15.44 -13.05
CA SER A 238 24.87 -16.15 -14.33
C SER A 238 26.24 -15.98 -14.99
N PRO A 239 27.01 -17.06 -15.28
CA PRO A 239 28.35 -16.95 -15.88
C PRO A 239 28.37 -16.67 -17.39
N ASP A 240 27.23 -16.64 -18.09
CA ASP A 240 27.22 -16.48 -19.54
C ASP A 240 26.08 -15.57 -20.02
N ALA A 241 26.43 -14.53 -20.76
CA ALA A 241 25.47 -13.69 -21.48
C ALA A 241 26.02 -13.24 -22.84
N THR A 242 26.34 -14.20 -23.70
CA THR A 242 26.17 -14.04 -25.15
C THR A 242 24.93 -14.83 -25.56
N ASP A 243 23.75 -14.19 -25.63
CA ASP A 243 22.86 -14.43 -26.77
C ASP A 243 21.79 -13.34 -26.91
N SER A 244 21.77 -12.81 -28.12
CA SER A 244 20.85 -11.83 -28.65
C SER A 244 19.65 -12.55 -29.24
N GLN A 245 18.52 -12.60 -28.50
CA GLN A 245 17.13 -12.63 -28.99
C GLN A 245 16.16 -13.16 -27.90
N ARG A 246 15.78 -12.32 -26.93
CA ARG A 246 14.52 -12.51 -26.18
C ARG A 246 13.70 -11.22 -26.19
N ARG A 247 12.63 -11.23 -26.98
CA ARG A 247 11.68 -10.12 -27.12
C ARG A 247 10.95 -9.84 -25.79
N LYS A 248 11.01 -8.58 -25.31
CA LYS A 248 10.02 -7.83 -24.49
C LYS A 248 9.40 -8.51 -23.25
N ARG A 249 10.17 -9.22 -22.42
CA ARG A 249 9.82 -9.39 -20.99
C ARG A 249 11.02 -8.93 -20.17
N LYS A 250 10.82 -7.93 -19.30
CA LYS A 250 11.82 -7.55 -18.29
C LYS A 250 12.22 -8.82 -17.53
N ARG A 251 13.52 -9.00 -17.29
CA ARG A 251 14.02 -10.18 -16.57
C ARG A 251 13.44 -10.17 -15.14
N PRO A 252 13.10 -11.32 -14.54
CA PRO A 252 12.67 -11.38 -13.14
C PRO A 252 13.64 -10.68 -12.17
N SER A 253 14.94 -10.71 -12.47
CA SER A 253 16.01 -10.04 -11.71
C SER A 253 15.97 -8.50 -11.76
N GLU A 254 15.16 -7.90 -12.63
CA GLU A 254 15.04 -6.43 -12.81
C GLU A 254 13.64 -5.91 -12.44
N THR A 255 12.83 -6.72 -11.75
CA THR A 255 11.41 -6.38 -11.54
C THR A 255 11.23 -5.29 -10.49
N TYR A 256 12.07 -5.26 -9.44
CA TYR A 256 11.99 -4.32 -8.31
C TYR A 256 13.40 -3.91 -7.81
N PRO A 257 14.19 -3.16 -8.63
CA PRO A 257 15.58 -2.86 -8.30
C PRO A 257 15.75 -2.06 -7.00
N ASN A 258 14.91 -1.05 -6.77
CA ASN A 258 15.02 -0.15 -5.63
C ASN A 258 14.60 -0.86 -4.33
N LEU A 259 13.58 -1.73 -4.43
CA LEU A 259 13.15 -2.58 -3.31
C LEU A 259 14.27 -3.53 -2.89
N ILE A 260 14.84 -4.27 -3.84
CA ILE A 260 15.88 -5.25 -3.53
C ILE A 260 17.11 -4.56 -2.95
N GLU A 261 17.56 -3.45 -3.55
CA GLU A 261 18.68 -2.67 -3.03
C GLU A 261 18.41 -2.23 -1.59
N SER A 262 17.24 -1.64 -1.33
CA SER A 262 16.91 -1.07 -0.03
C SER A 262 16.79 -2.12 1.08
N VAL A 263 16.24 -3.31 0.80
CA VAL A 263 16.12 -4.35 1.84
C VAL A 263 17.47 -5.04 2.09
N CYS A 264 18.39 -5.03 1.13
CA CYS A 264 19.73 -5.62 1.30
C CYS A 264 20.74 -4.66 1.95
N LYS A 265 20.38 -3.38 2.20
CA LYS A 265 21.29 -2.42 2.85
C LYS A 265 21.68 -2.89 4.27
N PRO A 266 22.95 -2.75 4.68
CA PRO A 266 23.39 -3.12 6.02
C PRO A 266 22.73 -2.20 7.07
N LYS A 267 22.24 -2.78 8.18
CA LYS A 267 21.50 -2.07 9.24
C LYS A 267 22.37 -1.11 10.05
N THR A 268 23.70 -1.29 10.04
CA THR A 268 24.70 -0.43 10.69
C THR A 268 26.06 -0.65 10.01
N GLN A 269 27.00 0.29 10.08
CA GLN A 269 28.37 0.17 9.52
C GLN A 269 29.17 -1.05 10.06
N ALA A 270 28.69 -1.72 11.11
CA ALA A 270 29.31 -2.88 11.75
C ALA A 270 28.62 -4.23 11.43
N GLU A 271 27.49 -4.25 10.73
CA GLU A 271 26.76 -5.48 10.39
C GLU A 271 26.97 -5.90 8.92
N SER A 272 27.06 -7.21 8.69
CA SER A 272 27.14 -7.76 7.33
C SER A 272 25.86 -7.48 6.56
N THR A 273 25.98 -7.05 5.30
CA THR A 273 24.89 -6.91 4.32
C THR A 273 23.97 -8.13 4.36
N ALA A 274 22.68 -7.93 4.67
CA ALA A 274 21.71 -9.02 4.69
C ALA A 274 21.58 -9.61 3.28
N LYS A 275 21.65 -10.94 3.15
CA LYS A 275 21.50 -11.56 1.83
C LYS A 275 20.02 -11.50 1.43
N PRO A 276 19.69 -11.27 0.14
CA PRO A 276 18.32 -11.36 -0.38
C PRO A 276 17.56 -12.63 0.06
N GLN A 277 18.29 -13.75 0.20
CA GLN A 277 17.73 -15.03 0.66
C GLN A 277 17.28 -15.02 2.13
N ASP A 278 17.94 -14.28 3.01
CA ASP A 278 17.56 -14.19 4.42
C ASP A 278 16.23 -13.44 4.57
N ILE A 279 16.04 -12.39 3.77
CA ILE A 279 14.77 -11.65 3.67
C ILE A 279 13.66 -12.55 3.11
N ALA A 280 13.96 -13.35 2.09
CA ALA A 280 12.99 -14.32 1.57
C ALA A 280 12.59 -15.33 2.65
N ARG A 281 13.55 -15.83 3.46
CA ARG A 281 13.26 -16.70 4.60
C ARG A 281 12.39 -16.02 5.64
N ASP A 282 12.62 -14.74 5.94
CA ASP A 282 11.80 -13.97 6.89
C ASP A 282 10.35 -13.82 6.40
N VAL A 283 10.15 -13.53 5.11
CA VAL A 283 8.82 -13.49 4.49
C VAL A 283 8.14 -14.87 4.55
N LEU A 284 8.85 -15.94 4.21
CA LEU A 284 8.35 -17.30 4.26
C LEU A 284 8.01 -17.74 5.68
N LYS A 285 8.82 -17.36 6.67
CA LYS A 285 8.57 -17.59 8.09
C LYS A 285 7.27 -16.90 8.54
N ALA A 286 7.07 -15.64 8.17
CA ALA A 286 5.82 -14.95 8.47
C ALA A 286 4.60 -15.63 7.83
N VAL A 287 4.73 -16.13 6.59
CA VAL A 287 3.68 -16.94 5.95
C VAL A 287 3.41 -18.23 6.73
N PHE A 288 4.47 -18.92 7.18
CA PHE A 288 4.36 -20.14 7.97
C PHE A 288 3.66 -19.90 9.32
N ASP A 289 4.07 -18.85 10.04
CA ASP A 289 3.54 -18.49 11.35
C ASP A 289 2.04 -18.20 11.26
N VAL A 290 1.63 -17.35 10.31
CA VAL A 290 0.20 -17.04 10.09
C VAL A 290 -0.58 -18.27 9.62
N ALA A 291 0.02 -19.15 8.80
CA ALA A 291 -0.65 -20.39 8.40
C ALA A 291 -0.99 -21.30 9.60
N GLY A 292 -0.18 -21.25 10.66
CA GLY A 292 -0.38 -21.97 11.91
C GLY A 292 -1.49 -21.42 12.82
N HIS A 293 -1.98 -20.21 12.54
CA HIS A 293 -3.03 -19.60 13.36
C HIS A 293 -4.36 -20.39 13.30
N VAL A 294 -5.15 -20.27 14.36
CA VAL A 294 -6.43 -20.98 14.56
C VAL A 294 -7.51 -20.47 13.59
N ASP A 295 -7.46 -19.19 13.22
CA ASP A 295 -8.38 -18.54 12.30
C ASP A 295 -8.05 -18.77 10.82
N THR A 296 -6.91 -19.40 10.52
CA THR A 296 -6.53 -19.79 9.16
C THR A 296 -7.42 -20.92 8.64
N LYS A 297 -7.97 -20.73 7.44
CA LYS A 297 -8.79 -21.77 6.78
C LYS A 297 -7.93 -22.98 6.40
N ASP A 298 -8.40 -24.20 6.69
CA ASP A 298 -7.66 -25.44 6.44
C ASP A 298 -7.18 -25.59 4.99
N THR A 299 -8.01 -25.20 4.03
CA THR A 299 -7.63 -25.24 2.60
C THR A 299 -6.50 -24.29 2.26
N ASN A 300 -6.42 -23.15 2.95
CA ASN A 300 -5.39 -22.14 2.73
C ASN A 300 -4.13 -22.50 3.49
N ARG A 301 -4.26 -23.01 4.73
CA ARG A 301 -3.15 -23.55 5.54
C ARG A 301 -2.29 -24.52 4.72
N ARG A 302 -2.92 -25.51 4.08
CA ARG A 302 -2.21 -26.49 3.23
C ARG A 302 -1.44 -25.82 2.08
N LYS A 303 -2.02 -24.81 1.45
CA LYS A 303 -1.38 -24.10 0.33
C LYS A 303 -0.25 -23.17 0.80
N MET A 304 -0.41 -22.51 1.94
CA MET A 304 0.62 -21.65 2.52
C MET A 304 1.82 -22.48 3.00
N TYR A 305 1.58 -23.64 3.62
CA TYR A 305 2.66 -24.57 3.94
C TYR A 305 3.33 -25.18 2.70
N ALA A 306 2.57 -25.47 1.65
CA ALA A 306 3.15 -25.91 0.38
C ALA A 306 4.06 -24.81 -0.21
N LEU A 307 3.60 -23.55 -0.26
CA LEU A 307 4.43 -22.42 -0.68
C LEU A 307 5.71 -22.30 0.15
N TRP A 308 5.58 -22.36 1.48
CA TRP A 308 6.72 -22.30 2.40
C TRP A 308 7.74 -23.40 2.08
N ARG A 309 7.30 -24.67 2.07
CA ARG A 309 8.16 -25.82 1.81
C ARG A 309 8.85 -25.70 0.45
N ASP A 310 8.08 -25.52 -0.62
CA ASP A 310 8.60 -25.53 -1.99
C ASP A 310 9.64 -24.41 -2.18
N ARG A 311 9.43 -23.24 -1.59
CA ARG A 311 10.37 -22.10 -1.68
C ARG A 311 11.56 -22.19 -0.73
N THR A 312 11.41 -22.83 0.43
CA THR A 312 12.54 -23.11 1.32
C THR A 312 13.49 -24.12 0.67
N GLU A 313 12.95 -25.18 0.03
CA GLU A 313 13.74 -26.15 -0.73
C GLU A 313 14.51 -25.48 -1.90
N GLU A 314 13.89 -24.53 -2.61
CA GLU A 314 14.57 -23.73 -3.65
C GLU A 314 15.72 -22.88 -3.11
N ILE A 315 15.60 -22.34 -1.89
CA ILE A 315 16.61 -21.47 -1.27
C ILE A 315 17.77 -22.27 -0.67
N GLU A 316 17.49 -23.43 -0.06
CA GLU A 316 18.48 -24.28 0.59
C GLU A 316 19.22 -25.21 -0.39
N GLY A 317 18.66 -25.41 -1.59
CA GLY A 317 19.13 -26.40 -2.54
C GLY A 317 18.56 -27.78 -2.20
N ALA A 318 18.21 -28.58 -3.21
CA ALA A 318 17.74 -29.94 -2.98
C ALA A 318 18.81 -30.71 -2.17
N PRO A 319 18.44 -31.45 -1.11
CA PRO A 319 19.40 -32.29 -0.42
C PRO A 319 20.02 -33.24 -1.45
N GLU A 320 21.35 -33.26 -1.52
CA GLU A 320 22.08 -34.29 -2.28
C GLU A 320 21.51 -35.63 -1.84
N ARG A 321 20.81 -36.31 -2.75
CA ARG A 321 20.46 -37.70 -2.51
C ARG A 321 21.78 -38.42 -2.55
N ASP A 322 22.31 -38.75 -1.38
CA ASP A 322 23.37 -39.72 -1.26
C ASP A 322 22.93 -40.96 -2.04
N GLU A 323 23.51 -41.15 -3.22
CA GLU A 323 23.44 -42.39 -3.95
C GLU A 323 24.12 -43.43 -3.05
N VAL A 324 23.29 -44.17 -2.32
CA VAL A 324 23.73 -45.36 -1.59
C VAL A 324 24.13 -46.38 -2.65
N ASN A 325 25.44 -46.45 -2.91
CA ASN A 325 26.11 -47.58 -3.56
C ASN A 325 25.89 -48.87 -2.77
#